data_AF-A0A832YMK5-F1
#
_entry.id   AF-A0A832YMK5-F1
#
_cell.length_a   1.000
_cell.length_b   1.000
_cell.length_c   1.000
_cell.angle_alpha   90.00
_cell.angle_beta   90.00
_cell.angle_gamma   90.00
#
_symmetry.space_group_name_H-M   'P 1'
#
loop_
_entity.id
_entity.type
_entity.pdbx_description
1 polymer ?
#
loop_
_entity_poly.entity_id
_entity_poly.type
_entity_poly.pdbx_seq_one_letter_code
_entity_poly.pdbx_strand_id
1 'polypeptide(L)'
;MAEVGTCKICGKEGPLDKHHIISQKRCKSIGKFDLIDNPGNWVFICNPCHSHTTSYLVRKYMEKKEYDEFYKDYKREYARTMTNTTCY
;
A
#
# COMPACT_ATOMS: atom_id res chain seq x y z
N MET A 1 1.56 -9.60 -14.64
CA MET A 1 2.29 -10.89 -14.64
C MET A 1 3.58 -10.64 -13.87
N ALA A 2 3.85 -11.40 -12.81
CA ALA A 2 5.11 -11.25 -12.08
C ALA A 2 6.24 -11.75 -12.99
N GLU A 3 7.26 -10.92 -13.21
CA GLU A 3 8.44 -11.34 -13.95
C GLU A 3 9.31 -12.19 -13.02
N VAL A 4 9.77 -13.35 -13.47
CA VAL A 4 10.71 -14.17 -12.70
C VAL A 4 12.11 -13.68 -13.00
N GLY A 5 12.87 -13.33 -11.95
CA GLY A 5 14.24 -12.87 -12.10
C GLY A 5 14.94 -12.67 -10.77
N THR A 6 16.14 -12.10 -10.83
CA THR A 6 16.96 -11.80 -9.65
C THR A 6 16.59 -10.43 -9.07
N CYS A 7 16.17 -10.40 -7.80
CA CYS A 7 15.86 -9.15 -7.12
C CYS A 7 17.10 -8.25 -7.02
N LYS A 8 16.99 -7.02 -7.52
CA LYS A 8 18.09 -6.03 -7.51
C LYS A 8 18.54 -5.57 -6.11
N ILE A 9 17.76 -5.86 -5.06
CA ILE A 9 18.07 -5.48 -3.67
C ILE A 9 18.74 -6.63 -2.92
N CYS A 10 18.10 -7.81 -2.86
CA CYS A 10 18.60 -8.93 -2.04
C CYS A 10 19.30 -10.04 -2.84
N GLY A 11 19.33 -9.96 -4.17
CA GLY A 11 19.98 -10.95 -5.03
C GLY A 11 19.26 -12.30 -5.14
N LYS A 12 18.12 -12.48 -4.47
CA LYS A 12 17.35 -13.73 -4.55
C LYS A 12 16.57 -13.82 -5.86
N GLU A 13 16.54 -15.01 -6.44
CA GLU A 13 15.69 -15.33 -7.59
C GLU A 13 14.25 -15.57 -7.16
N GLY A 14 13.30 -15.16 -8.00
CA GLY A 14 11.88 -15.40 -7.76
C GLY A 14 10.98 -14.41 -8.50
N PRO A 15 9.69 -14.36 -8.14
CA PRO A 15 8.76 -13.39 -8.70
C PRO A 15 9.14 -11.97 -8.25
N LEU A 16 9.20 -11.07 -9.22
CA LEU A 16 9.49 -9.66 -9.03
C LEU A 16 8.27 -8.82 -9.39
N ASP A 17 8.04 -7.80 -8.58
CA ASP A 17 7.06 -6.77 -8.83
C ASP A 17 7.77 -5.48 -9.23
N LYS A 18 7.13 -4.77 -10.15
CA LYS A 18 7.57 -3.46 -10.59
C LYS A 18 7.28 -2.41 -9.51
N HIS A 19 8.32 -1.77 -9.02
CA HIS A 19 8.26 -0.69 -8.05
C HIS A 19 8.67 0.63 -8.68
N HIS A 20 7.81 1.66 -8.59
CA HIS A 20 8.15 3.02 -9.01
C HIS A 20 9.01 3.73 -7.95
N ILE A 21 10.20 4.20 -8.33
CA ILE A 21 11.10 4.97 -7.44
C ILE A 21 10.43 6.29 -7.06
N ILE A 22 9.99 7.06 -8.05
CA ILE A 22 9.10 8.21 -7.89
C ILE A 22 7.68 7.71 -8.12
N SER A 23 6.86 7.71 -7.06
CA SER A 23 5.48 7.19 -7.14
C SER A 23 4.67 7.87 -8.26
N GLN A 24 3.79 7.09 -8.90
CA GLN A 24 2.91 7.61 -9.95
C GLN A 24 2.09 8.83 -9.46
N LYS A 25 1.63 8.80 -8.21
CA LYS A 25 0.91 9.93 -7.58
C LYS A 25 1.79 11.18 -7.53
N ARG A 26 3.07 11.04 -7.15
CA ARG A 26 4.01 12.16 -7.13
C ARG A 26 4.25 12.69 -8.54
N CYS A 27 4.50 11.83 -9.52
CA CYS A 27 4.66 12.21 -10.93
C CYS A 27 3.48 13.05 -11.44
N LYS A 28 2.25 12.58 -11.18
CA LYS A 28 1.02 13.33 -11.50
C LYS A 28 0.96 14.69 -10.79
N SER A 29 1.30 14.74 -9.50
CA SER A 29 1.25 15.99 -8.72
C SER A 29 2.24 17.08 -9.16
N ILE A 30 3.35 16.70 -9.79
CA ILE A 30 4.39 17.65 -10.25
C ILE A 30 4.37 17.84 -11.77
N GLY A 31 3.37 17.31 -12.47
CA GLY A 31 3.23 17.43 -13.93
C GLY A 31 4.26 16.64 -14.75
N LYS A 32 4.96 15.67 -14.15
CA LYS A 32 5.98 14.83 -14.79
C LYS A 32 5.41 13.48 -15.20
N PHE A 33 4.43 13.49 -16.10
CA PHE A 33 3.73 12.28 -16.54
C PHE A 33 4.63 11.31 -17.31
N ASP A 34 5.65 11.85 -17.99
CA ASP A 34 6.70 11.10 -18.69
C ASP A 34 7.42 10.10 -17.77
N LEU A 35 7.58 10.44 -16.48
CA LEU A 35 8.25 9.58 -15.51
C LEU A 35 7.40 8.36 -15.09
N ILE A 36 6.10 8.33 -15.37
CA ILE A 36 5.23 7.22 -14.96
C ILE A 36 5.59 5.94 -15.70
N ASP A 37 5.88 6.07 -17.00
CA ASP A 37 6.18 4.95 -17.89
C ASP A 37 7.67 4.86 -18.24
N ASN A 38 8.50 5.77 -17.70
CA ASN A 38 9.94 5.75 -17.87
C ASN A 38 10.57 4.53 -17.19
N PRO A 39 11.26 3.64 -17.93
CA PRO A 39 11.92 2.47 -17.34
C PRO A 39 12.98 2.79 -16.29
N GLY A 40 13.60 3.97 -16.36
CA GLY A 40 14.54 4.47 -15.36
C GLY A 40 13.88 4.86 -14.03
N ASN A 41 12.55 5.00 -14.00
CA ASN A 41 11.79 5.30 -12.78
C ASN A 41 11.18 4.04 -12.13
N TRP A 42 11.50 2.84 -12.62
CA TRP A 42 11.05 1.61 -11.99
C TRP A 42 12.18 0.62 -11.73
N VAL A 43 11.98 -0.24 -10.73
CA VAL A 43 12.87 -1.36 -10.42
C VAL A 43 12.04 -2.62 -10.20
N PHE A 44 12.55 -3.77 -10.61
CA PHE A 44 11.92 -5.06 -10.35
C PHE A 44 12.52 -5.68 -9.08
N ILE A 45 11.70 -5.84 -8.05
CA ILE A 45 12.13 -6.30 -6.73
C ILE A 45 11.16 -7.35 -6.18
N CYS A 46 11.67 -8.27 -5.35
CA CYS A 46 10.82 -9.29 -4.75
C CYS A 46 9.87 -8.66 -3.71
N ASN A 47 8.71 -9.30 -3.49
CA ASN A 47 7.71 -8.83 -2.54
C ASN A 47 8.27 -8.57 -1.11
N PRO A 48 9.16 -9.43 -0.53
CA PRO A 48 9.79 -9.13 0.74
C PRO A 48 10.51 -7.77 0.75
N CYS A 49 11.36 -7.48 -0.24
CA CYS A 49 12.04 -6.20 -0.34
C CYS A 49 11.07 -5.05 -0.64
N HIS A 50 10.06 -5.29 -1.49
CA HIS A 50 9.02 -4.31 -1.80
C HIS A 50 8.28 -3.85 -0.54
N SER A 51 8.03 -4.77 0.40
CA SER A 51 7.33 -4.49 1.66
C SER A 51 8.09 -3.58 2.64
N HIS A 52 9.40 -3.43 2.45
CA HIS A 52 10.24 -2.54 3.25
C HIS A 52 10.37 -1.12 2.67
N THR A 53 9.81 -0.87 1.49
CA THR A 53 9.84 0.48 0.89
C THR A 53 8.99 1.45 1.72
N THR A 54 9.47 2.68 1.89
CA THR A 54 8.76 3.71 2.67
C THR A 54 7.36 3.95 2.12
N SER A 55 7.19 3.93 0.79
CA SER A 55 5.88 4.08 0.15
C SER A 55 4.92 2.96 0.53
N TYR A 56 5.39 1.70 0.60
CA TYR A 56 4.58 0.58 1.06
C TYR A 56 4.24 0.69 2.55
N LEU A 57 5.22 1.02 3.40
CA LEU A 57 5.02 1.17 4.85
C LEU A 57 4.04 2.29 5.20
N VAL A 58 4.17 3.45 4.55
CA VAL A 58 3.25 4.58 4.72
C VAL A 58 1.85 4.18 4.28
N ARG A 59 1.70 3.51 3.12
CA ARG A 59 0.40 3.02 2.66
C ARG A 59 -0.24 2.08 3.69
N LYS A 60 0.50 1.09 4.16
CA LYS A 60 0.02 0.12 5.16
C LYS A 60 -0.38 0.80 6.48
N TYR A 61 0.37 1.83 6.89
CA TYR A 61 0.03 2.62 8.07
C TYR A 61 -1.29 3.39 7.89
N MET A 62 -1.48 4.03 6.74
CA MET A 62 -2.73 4.76 6.45
C MET A 62 -3.93 3.81 6.37
N GLU A 63 -3.79 2.68 5.66
CA GLU A 63 -4.83 1.63 5.58
C GLU A 63 -5.21 1.10 6.98
N LYS A 64 -4.23 0.89 7.86
CA LYS A 64 -4.49 0.48 9.25
C LYS A 64 -5.24 1.59 10.02
N LYS A 65 -4.83 2.84 9.86
CA LYS A 65 -5.48 3.96 10.55
C LYS A 65 -6.94 4.11 10.12
N GLU A 66 -7.22 3.99 8.82
CA GLU A 66 -8.59 4.01 8.28
C GLU A 66 -9.42 2.85 8.85
N TYR A 67 -8.86 1.64 8.92
CA TYR A 67 -9.52 0.49 9.53
C TYR A 67 -9.83 0.69 11.03
N ASP A 68 -8.85 1.22 11.79
CA ASP A 68 -9.01 1.47 13.22
C ASP A 68 -10.08 2.54 13.51
N GLU A 69 -10.18 3.57 12.64
CA GLU A 69 -11.24 4.58 12.71
C GLU A 69 -12.62 3.97 12.39
N PHE A 70 -12.72 3.20 11.30
CA PHE A 70 -13.94 2.47 10.94
C PHE A 70 -14.42 1.55 12.06
N TYR A 71 -13.51 0.78 12.67
CA TYR A 71 -13.84 -0.16 13.73
C TYR A 71 -14.35 0.53 15.00
N LYS A 72 -13.81 1.71 15.35
CA LYS A 72 -14.30 2.51 16.48
C LYS A 72 -15.73 2.98 16.25
N ASP A 73 -16.05 3.45 15.04
CA ASP A 73 -17.39 3.91 14.71
C ASP A 73 -18.39 2.76 14.65
N TYR A 74 -18.01 1.63 14.05
CA TYR A 74 -18.80 0.39 14.10
C TYR A 74 -19.14 -0.01 15.54
N LYS A 75 -18.15 -0.01 16.44
CA LYS A 75 -18.34 -0.40 17.84
C LYS A 75 -19.23 0.57 18.61
N ARG A 76 -19.14 1.88 18.33
CA ARG A 76 -20.03 2.90 18.91
C ARG A 76 -21.47 2.68 18.49
N GLU A 77 -21.70 2.41 17.21
CA GLU A 77 -23.04 2.18 16.67
C GLU A 77 -23.66 0.88 17.21
N TYR A 78 -22.89 -0.20 17.24
CA TYR A 78 -23.32 -1.47 17.83
C TYR A 78 -23.72 -1.33 19.31
N ALA A 79 -22.98 -0.55 20.10
CA ALA A 79 -23.34 -0.29 21.49
C ALA A 79 -24.68 0.46 21.61
N ARG A 80 -24.94 1.46 20.74
CA ARG A 80 -26.20 2.21 20.72
C ARG A 80 -27.41 1.32 20.39
N THR A 81 -27.27 0.45 19.40
CA THR A 81 -28.36 -0.44 18.99
C THR A 81 -28.68 -1.46 20.08
N MET A 82 -27.67 -1.98 20.79
CA MET A 82 -27.89 -2.89 21.92
C MET A 82 -28.57 -2.22 23.12
N THR A 83 -28.21 -0.98 23.48
CA THR A 83 -28.85 -0.27 24.59
C THR A 83 -30.32 0.08 24.35
N ASN A 84 -30.73 0.21 23.09
CA ASN A 84 -32.12 0.49 22.72
C ASN A 84 -33.02 -0.76 22.69
N THR A 85 -32.44 -1.97 22.85
CA THR A 85 -33.20 -3.23 22.77
C THR A 85 -33.54 -3.82 24.16
N THR A 86 -33.05 -3.22 25.26
CA THR A 86 -33.20 -3.76 26.63
C THR A 86 -34.29 -3.10 27.47
N CYS A 87 -35.20 -2.32 26.88
CA CYS A 87 -36.42 -1.82 27.56
C CYS A 87 -37.65 -2.59 27.08
N TYR A 88 -37.84 -3.81 27.58
CA TYR A 88 -39.12 -4.53 27.63
C TYR A 88 -39.19 -5.37 28.90
#